data_AF-A0A535CHE4-F1
#
_entry.id   AF-A0A535CHE4-F1
#
_cell.length_a   1.000
_cell.length_b   1.000
_cell.length_c   1.000
_cell.angle_alpha   90.00
_cell.angle_beta   90.00
_cell.angle_gamma   90.00
#
_symmetry.space_group_name_H-M   'P 1'
#
loop_
_entity.id
_entity.type
_entity.pdbx_description
1 polymer ?
#
loop_
_entity_poly.entity_id
_entity_poly.type
_entity_poly.pdbx_seq_one_letter_code
_entity_poly.pdbx_strand_id
1 'polypeptide(L)'
;MVDSIQSKQGYALTQRQAIRIIELIDGSRSARSSGDLPASYPDMLSLPVGLLSSPTQQGYIDALSAQVDKISQTAGDNATLRQHVQNVSNALADLKSWVQQMRGYDAQILKASSLADPAVMTAALQLKQLAGDAYTGRTIPPNGGPTDAPGSAGAYQAYVECQYLASLDIKKV
;
A
#
# COMPACT_ATOMS: atom_id res chain seq x y z
N MET A 1 -6.15 -4.94 -21.62
CA MET A 1 -5.68 -3.57 -21.94
C MET A 1 -4.16 -3.50 -21.84
N VAL A 2 -3.44 -4.27 -22.67
CA VAL A 2 -1.96 -4.25 -22.74
C VAL A 2 -1.48 -3.63 -24.06
N ASP A 3 -2.38 -3.45 -25.03
CA ASP A 3 -2.03 -3.01 -26.40
C ASP A 3 -1.81 -1.50 -26.59
N SER A 4 -2.07 -0.65 -25.59
CA SER A 4 -1.95 0.82 -25.76
C SER A 4 -0.59 1.41 -25.37
N ILE A 5 0.34 0.62 -24.84
CA ILE A 5 1.66 1.12 -24.38
C ILE A 5 2.63 1.38 -25.56
N GLN A 6 2.35 0.87 -26.76
CA GLN A 6 3.26 0.96 -27.91
C GLN A 6 3.34 2.34 -28.60
N SER A 7 2.50 3.31 -28.21
CA SER A 7 2.58 4.68 -28.76
C SER A 7 3.47 5.58 -27.90
N LYS A 8 4.15 6.57 -28.49
CA LYS A 8 4.88 7.62 -27.75
C LYS A 8 3.99 8.33 -26.70
N GLN A 9 2.67 8.35 -26.91
CA GLN A 9 1.69 8.87 -25.95
C GLN A 9 1.50 7.94 -24.74
N GLY A 10 1.59 6.63 -24.93
CA GLY A 10 1.57 5.63 -23.86
C GLY A 10 2.73 5.81 -22.89
N TYR A 11 3.93 6.11 -23.40
CA TYR A 11 5.11 6.35 -22.55
C TYR A 11 4.93 7.54 -21.60
N ALA A 12 4.49 8.68 -22.11
CA ALA A 12 4.26 9.88 -21.30
C ALA A 12 3.13 9.68 -20.27
N LEU A 13 2.10 8.90 -20.61
CA LEU A 13 1.04 8.56 -19.67
C LEU A 13 1.55 7.63 -18.57
N THR A 14 2.23 6.53 -18.93
CA THR A 14 2.81 5.57 -17.98
C THR A 14 3.77 6.28 -17.02
N GLN A 15 4.63 7.15 -17.53
CA GLN A 15 5.55 7.94 -16.72
C GLN A 15 4.79 8.82 -15.71
N ARG A 16 3.75 9.55 -16.14
CA ARG A 16 2.93 10.37 -15.21
C ARG A 16 2.25 9.53 -14.14
N GLN A 17 1.75 8.33 -14.49
CA GLN A 17 1.11 7.46 -13.50
C GLN A 17 2.12 6.90 -12.51
N ALA A 18 3.30 6.50 -12.96
CA ALA A 18 4.36 6.03 -12.07
C ALA A 18 4.79 7.13 -11.08
N ILE A 19 5.05 8.35 -11.57
CA ILE A 19 5.37 9.48 -10.68
C ILE A 19 4.29 9.67 -9.59
N ARG A 20 3.01 9.64 -9.97
CA ARG A 20 1.89 9.76 -9.02
C ARG A 20 1.84 8.61 -8.02
N ILE A 21 2.11 7.38 -8.44
CA ILE A 21 2.11 6.20 -7.56
C ILE A 21 3.23 6.34 -6.52
N ILE A 22 4.46 6.66 -6.94
CA ILE A 22 5.56 6.92 -6.01
C ILE A 22 5.22 8.07 -5.05
N GLU A 23 4.68 9.18 -5.54
CA GLU A 23 4.30 10.31 -4.68
C GLU A 23 3.17 9.98 -3.69
N LEU A 24 2.21 9.12 -4.06
CA LEU A 24 1.20 8.60 -3.14
C LEU A 24 1.81 7.70 -2.06
N ILE A 25 2.78 6.88 -2.45
CA ILE A 25 3.41 5.91 -1.54
C ILE A 25 4.38 6.59 -0.57
N ASP A 26 5.28 7.44 -1.06
CA ASP A 26 6.35 8.06 -0.25
C ASP A 26 5.98 9.45 0.29
N GLY A 27 4.97 10.10 -0.31
CA GLY A 27 4.77 11.55 -0.19
C GLY A 27 5.72 12.31 -1.13
N SER A 28 5.25 13.42 -1.71
CA SER A 28 5.97 14.15 -2.78
C SER A 28 7.39 14.57 -2.38
N ARG A 29 7.59 14.96 -1.11
CA ARG A 29 8.92 15.37 -0.62
C ARG A 29 9.89 14.20 -0.50
N SER A 30 9.41 13.07 0.04
CA SER A 30 10.27 11.91 0.32
C SER A 30 10.59 11.13 -0.94
N ALA A 31 9.66 11.08 -1.91
CA ALA A 31 9.80 10.41 -3.21
C ALA A 31 11.11 10.74 -3.94
N ARG A 32 11.58 11.99 -3.83
CA ARG A 32 12.85 12.44 -4.44
C ARG A 32 14.06 11.99 -3.63
N SER A 33 13.98 12.12 -2.30
CA SER A 33 15.07 11.74 -1.40
C SER A 33 15.34 10.23 -1.40
N SER A 34 14.33 9.43 -1.74
CA SER A 34 14.42 7.98 -1.77
C SER A 34 15.17 7.45 -2.99
N GLY A 35 15.38 8.29 -4.01
CA GLY A 35 16.03 7.92 -5.27
C GLY A 35 15.12 7.17 -6.25
N ASP A 36 13.85 6.94 -5.89
CA ASP A 36 12.88 6.29 -6.77
C ASP A 36 12.28 7.23 -7.80
N LEU A 37 12.06 8.49 -7.43
CA LEU A 37 11.69 9.55 -8.36
C LEU A 37 12.94 10.36 -8.78
N PRO A 38 13.35 10.32 -10.07
CA PRO A 38 14.44 11.16 -10.57
C PRO A 38 14.19 12.65 -10.32
N ALA A 39 15.23 13.37 -9.86
CA ALA A 39 15.12 14.79 -9.50
C ALA A 39 14.71 15.70 -10.68
N SER A 40 14.97 15.28 -11.92
CA SER A 40 14.60 15.99 -13.14
C SER A 40 13.10 15.98 -13.43
N TYR A 41 12.33 15.07 -12.83
CA TYR A 41 10.89 15.00 -13.08
C TYR A 41 10.14 15.98 -12.17
N PRO A 42 9.13 16.69 -12.68
CA PRO A 42 8.30 17.56 -11.87
C PRO A 42 7.36 16.75 -10.99
N ASP A 43 6.97 17.33 -9.86
CA ASP A 43 5.94 16.74 -9.00
C ASP A 43 4.60 16.69 -9.75
N MET A 44 3.87 15.59 -9.61
CA MET A 44 2.53 15.42 -10.21
C MET A 44 1.42 15.55 -9.17
N LEU A 45 1.76 15.40 -7.89
CA LEU A 45 0.91 15.53 -6.72
C LEU A 45 1.61 16.41 -5.68
N SER A 46 0.83 17.00 -4.78
CA SER A 46 1.33 17.76 -3.63
C SER A 46 0.87 17.09 -2.33
N LEU A 47 1.54 16.02 -1.94
CA LEU A 47 1.22 15.22 -0.77
C LEU A 47 2.35 15.28 0.26
N PRO A 48 2.14 15.88 1.45
CA PRO A 48 3.20 15.97 2.46
C PRO A 48 3.49 14.63 3.16
N VAL A 49 2.53 13.71 3.16
CA VAL A 49 2.58 12.41 3.84
C VAL A 49 2.18 11.32 2.86
N GLY A 50 2.98 10.26 2.76
CA GLY A 50 2.70 9.07 1.96
C GLY A 50 2.02 7.96 2.75
N LEU A 51 1.68 6.88 2.05
CA LEU A 51 1.23 5.64 2.70
C LEU A 51 2.33 5.03 3.58
N LEU A 52 3.58 5.07 3.10
CA LEU A 52 4.76 4.62 3.83
C LEU A 52 5.42 5.78 4.56
N SER A 53 6.08 5.45 5.67
CA SER A 53 6.87 6.42 6.43
C SER A 53 8.12 6.84 5.66
N SER A 54 8.48 8.11 5.82
CA SER A 54 9.78 8.65 5.45
C SER A 54 10.65 8.83 6.70
N PRO A 55 11.97 9.08 6.54
CA PRO A 55 12.87 9.24 7.69
C PRO A 55 12.45 10.32 8.69
N THR A 56 11.69 11.33 8.25
CA THR A 56 11.28 12.47 9.08
C THR A 56 9.78 12.56 9.31
N GLN A 57 8.97 11.69 8.69
CA GLN A 57 7.52 11.77 8.73
C GLN A 57 6.89 10.38 8.74
N GLN A 58 6.10 10.10 9.77
CA GLN A 58 5.32 8.87 9.84
C GLN A 58 4.26 8.86 8.72
N GLY A 59 4.19 7.75 7.99
CA GLY A 59 3.21 7.52 6.94
C GLY A 59 1.88 7.01 7.49
N TYR A 60 0.84 7.01 6.65
CA TYR A 60 -0.51 6.64 7.09
C TYR A 60 -0.60 5.23 7.67
N ILE A 61 0.07 4.24 7.08
CA ILE A 61 -0.03 2.85 7.54
C ILE A 61 0.59 2.71 8.94
N ASP A 62 1.79 3.27 9.15
CA ASP A 62 2.45 3.21 10.46
C ASP A 62 1.69 4.04 11.52
N ALA A 63 1.07 5.15 11.12
CA ALA A 63 0.24 5.94 12.02
C ALA A 63 -0.99 5.15 12.48
N LEU A 64 -1.65 4.42 11.57
CA LEU A 64 -2.76 3.53 11.89
C LEU A 64 -2.32 2.37 12.79
N SER A 65 -1.21 1.70 12.47
CA SER A 65 -0.65 0.62 13.30
C SER A 65 -0.40 1.10 14.73
N ALA A 66 0.17 2.30 14.89
CA ALA A 66 0.41 2.87 16.23
C ALA A 66 -0.89 3.16 17.01
N GLN A 67 -2.03 3.45 16.35
CA GLN A 67 -3.30 3.58 17.05
C GLN A 67 -3.89 2.21 17.43
N VAL A 68 -3.77 1.22 16.54
CA VAL A 68 -4.18 -0.17 16.81
C VAL A 68 -3.41 -0.75 17.99
N ASP A 69 -2.10 -0.47 18.07
CA ASP A 69 -1.25 -0.89 19.20
C ASP A 69 -1.74 -0.29 20.54
N LYS A 70 -2.18 0.97 20.56
CA LYS A 70 -2.76 1.58 21.76
C LYS A 70 -4.06 0.89 22.18
N ILE A 71 -4.93 0.56 21.22
CA ILE A 71 -6.16 -0.18 21.50
C ILE A 71 -5.80 -1.55 22.10
N SER A 72 -4.81 -2.25 21.51
CA SER A 72 -4.29 -3.52 22.01
C SER A 72 -3.88 -3.45 23.49
N GLN A 73 -3.13 -2.40 23.86
CA GLN A 73 -2.66 -2.18 25.23
C GLN A 73 -3.80 -1.97 26.23
N THR A 74 -4.93 -1.40 25.79
CA THR A 74 -6.11 -1.17 26.65
C THR A 74 -7.09 -2.36 26.69
N ALA A 75 -6.90 -3.38 25.85
CA ALA A 75 -7.88 -4.43 25.67
C ALA A 75 -8.06 -5.34 26.91
N GLY A 76 -7.03 -5.42 27.77
CA GLY A 76 -7.03 -6.29 28.95
C GLY A 76 -7.39 -7.72 28.57
N ASP A 77 -8.37 -8.31 29.27
CA ASP A 77 -8.81 -9.68 29.03
C ASP A 77 -9.87 -9.84 27.93
N ASN A 78 -10.32 -8.76 27.29
CA ASN A 78 -11.34 -8.82 26.25
C ASN A 78 -10.81 -9.56 25.00
N ALA A 79 -11.17 -10.84 24.88
CA ALA A 79 -10.71 -11.71 23.79
C ALA A 79 -11.22 -11.24 22.42
N THR A 80 -12.46 -10.76 22.34
CA THR A 80 -13.06 -10.24 21.11
C THR A 80 -12.33 -8.99 20.63
N LEU A 81 -12.06 -8.04 21.54
CA LEU A 81 -11.30 -6.84 21.21
C LEU A 81 -9.88 -7.19 20.74
N ARG A 82 -9.20 -8.11 21.43
CA ARG A 82 -7.86 -8.58 21.02
C ARG A 82 -7.87 -9.24 19.65
N GLN A 83 -8.90 -10.02 19.33
CA GLN A 83 -9.01 -10.67 18.02
C GLN A 83 -9.15 -9.65 16.89
N HIS A 84 -10.07 -8.68 17.01
CA HIS A 84 -10.25 -7.66 15.98
C HIS A 84 -9.02 -6.76 15.84
N VAL A 85 -8.37 -6.40 16.95
CA VAL A 85 -7.08 -5.69 16.92
C VAL A 85 -6.04 -6.48 16.13
N GLN A 86 -5.89 -7.78 16.41
CA GLN A 86 -4.94 -8.64 15.69
C GLN A 86 -5.25 -8.70 14.19
N ASN A 87 -6.52 -8.81 13.83
CA ASN A 87 -6.97 -8.83 12.44
C ASN A 87 -6.63 -7.53 11.70
N VAL A 88 -6.87 -6.36 12.32
CA VAL A 88 -6.44 -5.07 11.75
C VAL A 88 -4.93 -5.01 11.63
N SER A 89 -4.17 -5.46 12.63
CA SER A 89 -2.71 -5.49 12.58
C SER A 89 -2.18 -6.36 11.44
N ASN A 90 -2.79 -7.52 11.17
CA ASN A 90 -2.44 -8.37 10.03
C ASN A 90 -2.65 -7.62 8.71
N ALA A 91 -3.82 -7.00 8.55
CA ALA A 91 -4.15 -6.24 7.33
C ALA A 91 -3.20 -5.06 7.11
N LEU A 92 -2.86 -4.30 8.16
CA LEU A 92 -1.90 -3.20 8.05
C LEU A 92 -0.48 -3.68 7.71
N ALA A 93 -0.06 -4.83 8.23
CA ALA A 93 1.24 -5.43 7.89
C ALA A 93 1.29 -5.89 6.43
N ASP A 94 0.24 -6.56 5.96
CA ASP A 94 0.10 -7.00 4.57
C ASP A 94 0.08 -5.81 3.61
N LEU A 95 -0.72 -4.78 3.92
CA LEU A 95 -0.77 -3.53 3.19
C LEU A 95 0.61 -2.88 3.09
N LYS A 96 1.34 -2.75 4.20
CA LYS A 96 2.68 -2.18 4.21
C LYS A 96 3.62 -2.94 3.28
N SER A 97 3.59 -4.27 3.35
CA SER A 97 4.41 -5.15 2.51
C SER A 97 4.09 -4.98 1.03
N TRP A 98 2.80 -5.01 0.65
CA TRP A 98 2.40 -4.87 -0.75
C TRP A 98 2.67 -3.47 -1.29
N VAL A 99 2.46 -2.42 -0.50
CA VAL A 99 2.77 -1.04 -0.88
C VAL A 99 4.28 -0.85 -1.08
N GLN A 100 5.12 -1.45 -0.22
CA GLN A 100 6.57 -1.44 -0.38
C GLN A 100 7.01 -2.14 -1.68
N GLN A 101 6.38 -3.26 -2.03
CA GLN A 101 6.63 -3.96 -3.30
C GLN A 101 6.14 -3.16 -4.51
N MET A 102 4.96 -2.53 -4.43
CA MET A 102 4.44 -1.65 -5.48
C MET A 102 5.41 -0.53 -5.79
N ARG A 103 5.97 0.13 -4.77
CA ARG A 103 7.02 1.16 -4.93
C ARG A 103 8.22 0.64 -5.72
N GLY A 104 8.70 -0.56 -5.40
CA GLY A 104 9.82 -1.18 -6.11
C GLY A 104 9.54 -1.43 -7.59
N TYR A 105 8.38 -2.00 -7.91
CA TYR A 105 7.98 -2.24 -9.30
C TYR A 105 7.73 -0.93 -10.06
N ASP A 106 7.13 0.06 -9.41
CA ASP A 106 6.87 1.35 -10.04
C ASP A 106 8.16 2.11 -10.37
N ALA A 107 9.13 2.10 -9.45
CA ALA A 107 10.46 2.64 -9.68
C ALA A 107 11.19 1.92 -10.83
N GLN A 108 11.03 0.60 -10.95
CA GLN A 108 11.57 -0.17 -12.08
C GLN A 108 10.95 0.25 -13.41
N ILE A 109 9.63 0.46 -13.46
CA ILE A 109 8.92 0.93 -14.66
C ILE A 109 9.37 2.35 -15.02
N LEU A 110 9.47 3.24 -14.03
CA LEU A 110 9.84 4.65 -14.24
C LEU A 110 11.27 4.82 -14.75
N LYS A 111 12.19 3.97 -14.28
CA LYS A 111 13.61 4.00 -14.65
C LYS A 111 13.94 3.20 -15.92
N ALA A 112 12.94 2.55 -16.53
CA ALA A 112 13.14 1.73 -17.71
C ALA A 112 13.51 2.56 -18.94
N SER A 113 14.52 2.09 -19.68
CA SER A 113 14.89 2.64 -20.99
C SER A 113 13.88 2.31 -22.08
N SER A 114 13.10 1.22 -21.91
CA SER A 114 12.07 0.78 -22.84
C SER A 114 10.90 0.12 -22.10
N LEU A 115 9.68 0.56 -22.38
CA LEU A 115 8.46 -0.10 -21.86
C LEU A 115 8.11 -1.40 -22.59
N ALA A 116 8.80 -1.70 -23.70
CA ALA A 116 8.64 -2.96 -24.42
C ALA A 116 9.49 -4.10 -23.82
N ASP A 117 10.34 -3.79 -22.84
CA ASP A 117 11.12 -4.81 -22.13
C ASP A 117 10.18 -5.77 -21.38
N PRO A 118 10.27 -7.10 -21.60
CA PRO A 118 9.48 -8.09 -20.88
C PRO A 118 9.54 -7.94 -19.36
N ALA A 119 10.69 -7.54 -18.79
CA ALA A 119 10.83 -7.33 -17.36
C ALA A 119 9.98 -6.16 -16.85
N VAL A 120 9.81 -5.11 -17.65
CA VAL A 120 8.95 -3.96 -17.33
C VAL A 120 7.48 -4.35 -17.42
N MET A 121 7.12 -5.18 -18.41
CA MET A 121 5.77 -5.74 -18.49
C MET A 121 5.45 -6.60 -17.25
N THR A 122 6.39 -7.46 -16.84
CA THR A 122 6.24 -8.24 -15.60
C THR A 122 6.07 -7.32 -14.38
N ALA A 123 6.89 -6.28 -14.24
CA ALA A 123 6.77 -5.32 -13.15
C ALA A 123 5.39 -4.63 -13.13
N ALA A 124 4.88 -4.20 -14.30
CA ALA A 124 3.56 -3.58 -14.41
C ALA A 124 2.43 -4.53 -14.02
N LEU A 125 2.53 -5.81 -14.40
CA LEU A 125 1.55 -6.83 -14.00
C LEU A 125 1.60 -7.10 -12.49
N GLN A 126 2.79 -7.18 -11.89
CA GLN A 126 2.95 -7.36 -10.45
C GLN A 126 2.42 -6.15 -9.67
N LEU A 127 2.73 -4.93 -10.11
CA LEU A 127 2.17 -3.72 -9.52
C LEU A 127 0.65 -3.73 -9.56
N LYS A 128 0.05 -4.08 -10.70
CA LYS A 128 -1.40 -4.19 -10.84
C LYS A 128 -1.99 -5.24 -9.88
N GLN A 129 -1.35 -6.41 -9.78
CA GLN A 129 -1.81 -7.46 -8.87
C GLN A 129 -1.76 -6.98 -7.42
N LEU A 130 -0.65 -6.38 -7.00
CA LEU A 130 -0.47 -5.88 -5.64
C LEU A 130 -1.44 -4.73 -5.31
N ALA A 131 -1.78 -3.88 -6.27
CA ALA A 131 -2.82 -2.86 -6.07
C ALA A 131 -4.19 -3.50 -5.83
N GLY A 132 -4.49 -4.59 -6.54
CA GLY A 132 -5.68 -5.42 -6.30
C GLY A 132 -5.66 -6.05 -4.91
N ASP A 133 -4.58 -6.78 -4.59
CA ASP A 133 -4.39 -7.44 -3.28
C ASP A 133 -4.47 -6.41 -2.14
N ALA A 134 -3.85 -5.24 -2.28
CA ALA A 134 -3.91 -4.18 -1.27
C ALA A 134 -5.34 -3.66 -1.06
N TYR A 135 -6.17 -3.58 -2.10
CA TYR A 135 -7.54 -3.14 -1.95
C TYR A 135 -8.45 -4.24 -1.37
N THR A 136 -8.47 -5.42 -1.98
CA THR A 136 -9.45 -6.48 -1.68
C THR A 136 -8.97 -7.55 -0.71
N GLY A 137 -7.66 -7.66 -0.54
CA GLY A 137 -7.00 -8.83 0.02
C GLY A 137 -6.71 -9.90 -1.05
N ARG A 138 -5.92 -10.90 -0.66
CA ARG A 138 -5.50 -12.05 -1.47
C ARG A 138 -6.23 -13.31 -1.04
N THR A 139 -6.86 -14.01 -1.98
CA THR A 139 -7.43 -15.33 -1.70
C THR A 139 -6.32 -16.37 -1.57
N ILE A 140 -6.23 -17.02 -0.41
CA ILE A 140 -5.32 -18.13 -0.15
C ILE A 140 -6.16 -19.42 -0.09
N PRO A 141 -5.98 -20.38 -1.03
CA PRO A 141 -6.69 -21.67 -0.97
C PRO A 141 -6.47 -22.38 0.37
N PRO A 142 -7.49 -23.08 0.91
CA PRO A 142 -8.76 -23.46 0.26
C PRO A 142 -9.88 -22.41 0.39
N ASN A 143 -9.61 -21.21 0.90
CA ASN A 143 -10.64 -20.20 1.12
C ASN A 143 -11.23 -19.73 -0.23
N GLY A 144 -12.53 -19.43 -0.24
CA GLY A 144 -13.24 -18.88 -1.41
C GLY A 144 -13.02 -17.37 -1.63
N GLY A 145 -12.32 -16.71 -0.71
CA GLY A 145 -12.04 -15.28 -0.75
C GLY A 145 -10.96 -14.88 0.27
N PRO A 146 -10.57 -13.60 0.29
CA PRO A 146 -9.61 -13.08 1.26
C PRO A 146 -10.17 -13.15 2.69
N THR A 147 -9.28 -13.33 3.67
CA THR A 147 -9.60 -13.44 5.10
C THR A 147 -8.71 -12.50 5.92
N ASP A 148 -8.93 -12.41 7.23
CA ASP A 148 -8.15 -11.58 8.14
C ASP A 148 -6.80 -12.21 8.55
N ALA A 149 -6.45 -13.33 7.92
CA ALA A 149 -5.20 -14.02 8.16
C ALA A 149 -4.01 -13.29 7.50
N PRO A 150 -2.80 -13.38 8.08
CA PRO A 150 -1.59 -12.82 7.47
C PRO A 150 -1.37 -13.32 6.03
N GLY A 151 -0.96 -12.42 5.16
CA GLY A 151 -0.77 -12.64 3.72
C GLY A 151 -2.06 -12.63 2.89
N SER A 152 -3.24 -12.48 3.54
CA SER A 152 -4.55 -12.50 2.89
C SER A 152 -5.29 -11.16 3.03
N ALA A 153 -5.02 -10.39 4.08
CA ALA A 153 -5.87 -9.29 4.49
C ALA A 153 -5.50 -7.98 3.79
N GLY A 154 -6.45 -7.38 3.07
CA GLY A 154 -6.29 -6.07 2.43
C GLY A 154 -6.97 -4.93 3.19
N ALA A 155 -7.00 -3.76 2.56
CA ALA A 155 -7.65 -2.57 3.11
C ALA A 155 -9.12 -2.79 3.43
N TYR A 156 -9.81 -3.61 2.64
CA TYR A 156 -11.19 -3.99 2.91
C TYR A 156 -11.34 -4.74 4.24
N GLN A 157 -10.49 -5.72 4.52
CA GLN A 157 -10.50 -6.44 5.81
C GLN A 157 -10.19 -5.49 6.96
N ALA A 158 -9.16 -4.63 6.82
CA ALA A 158 -8.85 -3.63 7.84
C ALA A 158 -10.07 -2.72 8.14
N TYR A 159 -10.77 -2.28 7.10
CA TYR A 159 -11.96 -1.43 7.23
C TYR A 159 -13.10 -2.13 7.98
N VAL A 160 -13.44 -3.36 7.59
CA VAL A 160 -14.48 -4.17 8.25
C VAL A 160 -14.14 -4.39 9.72
N GLU A 161 -12.90 -4.76 10.02
CA GLU A 161 -12.45 -5.02 11.39
C GLU A 161 -12.43 -3.74 12.24
N CYS A 162 -12.09 -2.59 11.64
CA CYS A 162 -12.20 -1.29 12.31
C CYS A 162 -13.65 -0.91 12.64
N GLN A 163 -14.63 -1.27 11.79
CA GLN A 163 -16.04 -1.06 12.11
C GLN A 163 -16.46 -1.89 13.32
N TYR A 164 -16.00 -3.14 13.42
CA TYR A 164 -16.23 -3.95 14.61
C TYR A 164 -15.57 -3.33 15.85
N LEU A 165 -14.32 -2.89 15.76
CA LEU A 165 -13.64 -2.20 16.87
C LEU A 165 -14.41 -0.96 17.35
N ALA A 166 -14.96 -0.17 16.43
CA ALA A 166 -15.74 1.01 16.76
C ALA A 166 -17.06 0.69 17.52
N SER A 167 -17.54 -0.55 17.44
CA SER A 167 -18.74 -1.00 18.15
C SER A 167 -18.45 -1.52 19.57
N LEU A 168 -17.19 -1.71 19.92
CA LEU A 168 -16.77 -2.26 21.21
C LEU A 168 -16.47 -1.14 22.21
N ASP A 169 -16.72 -1.40 23.49
CA ASP A 169 -16.29 -0.50 24.56
C ASP A 169 -14.77 -0.51 24.69
N ILE A 170 -14.13 0.54 24.16
CA ILE A 170 -12.70 0.77 24.29
C ILE A 170 -12.48 1.59 25.56
N LYS A 171 -11.74 1.04 26.53
CA LYS A 171 -11.31 1.81 27.71
C LYS A 171 -10.42 2.96 27.26
N LYS A 172 -10.60 4.12 27.90
CA LYS A 172 -9.80 5.32 27.59
C LYS A 172 -8.31 4.99 27.72
N VAL A 173 -7.55 5.29 26.66
CA VAL A 173 -6.08 5.24 26.60
C VAL A 173 -5.51 6.37 27.46
#